data_AF-A0A2D7NK64-F1
#
_entry.id   AF-A0A2D7NK64-F1
#
_cell.length_a   1.000
_cell.length_b   1.000
_cell.length_c   1.000
_cell.angle_alpha   90.00
_cell.angle_beta   90.00
_cell.angle_gamma   90.00
#
_symmetry.space_group_name_H-M   'P 1'
#
loop_
_entity.id
_entity.type
_entity.pdbx_description
1 polymer ?
#
loop_
_entity_poly.entity_id
_entity_poly.type
_entity_poly.pdbx_seq_one_letter_code
_entity_poly.pdbx_strand_id
1 'polypeptide(L)'
;MKHLELAEKKAREAAVFAGIKPSQATDPTSLTCDALEAAAAAHYTLEAVEGRWFVSLFTKDRWLSESIEAELMHAGDSLEELVEEELVELGVSVGEVSIQHYRDEHLQYVFRSPLPREVTPEEAALWLLAYEATFRELGDMSTSES
;
A
#
# COMPACT_ATOMS: atom_id res chain seq x y z
N MET A 1 15.46 16.40 7.29
CA MET A 1 14.13 16.37 6.66
C MET A 1 13.46 15.11 7.18
N LYS A 2 12.34 15.20 7.89
CA LYS A 2 11.72 14.00 8.47
C LYS A 2 11.12 13.21 7.32
N HIS A 3 11.62 12.00 7.07
CA HIS A 3 11.41 11.31 5.81
C HIS A 3 9.91 11.08 5.47
N LEU A 4 9.05 10.96 6.48
CA LEU A 4 7.61 10.77 6.31
C LEU A 4 6.81 12.05 6.00
N GLU A 5 7.33 13.24 6.27
CA GLU A 5 6.61 14.50 5.95
C GLU A 5 6.35 14.63 4.45
N LEU A 6 7.31 14.16 3.62
CA LEU A 6 7.14 14.15 2.17
C LEU A 6 6.09 13.13 1.72
N ALA A 7 6.10 11.94 2.31
CA ALA A 7 5.11 10.91 2.02
C ALA A 7 3.70 11.34 2.40
N GLU A 8 3.54 11.94 3.58
CA GLU A 8 2.27 12.50 4.03
C GLU A 8 1.78 13.58 3.07
N LYS A 9 2.66 14.49 2.65
CA LYS A 9 2.31 15.54 1.69
C LYS A 9 1.79 14.95 0.38
N LYS A 10 2.53 14.01 -0.24
CA LYS A 10 2.11 13.38 -1.51
C LYS A 10 0.80 12.60 -1.35
N ALA A 11 0.63 11.85 -0.27
CA ALA A 11 -0.62 11.14 0.01
C ALA A 11 -1.82 12.09 0.12
N ARG A 12 -1.64 13.26 0.76
CA ARG A 12 -2.67 14.30 0.85
C ARG A 12 -2.98 14.94 -0.50
N GLU A 13 -1.96 15.20 -1.32
CA GLU A 13 -2.11 15.77 -2.66
C GLU A 13 -2.81 14.82 -3.64
N ALA A 14 -2.58 13.50 -3.50
CA ALA A 14 -3.22 12.48 -4.34
C ALA A 14 -4.74 12.40 -4.12
N ALA A 15 -5.23 12.71 -2.91
CA ALA A 15 -6.65 12.69 -2.57
C ALA A 15 -7.37 11.34 -2.81
N VAL A 16 -6.62 10.23 -2.75
CA VAL A 16 -7.10 8.85 -2.94
C VAL A 16 -7.33 8.09 -1.62
N PHE A 17 -7.11 8.72 -0.47
CA PHE A 17 -7.25 8.10 0.86
C PHE A 17 -8.36 8.77 1.67
N ALA A 18 -9.15 7.99 2.43
CA ALA A 18 -10.19 8.52 3.33
C ALA A 18 -9.62 9.26 4.55
N GLY A 19 -8.42 8.88 4.99
CA GLY A 19 -7.79 9.45 6.17
C GLY A 19 -6.29 9.20 6.14
N ILE A 20 -5.50 10.16 6.63
CA ILE A 20 -4.04 10.08 6.64
C ILE A 20 -3.52 10.45 8.03
N LYS A 21 -2.86 9.50 8.68
CA LYS A 21 -2.47 9.51 10.10
C LYS A 21 -0.99 9.14 10.26
N PRO A 22 -0.07 10.11 10.43
CA PRO A 22 1.30 9.79 10.84
C PRO A 22 1.31 9.26 12.28
N SER A 23 2.30 8.42 12.62
CA SER A 23 2.45 7.91 13.99
C SER A 23 2.73 9.03 14.99
N GLN A 24 2.19 8.90 16.21
CA GLN A 24 2.31 9.91 17.25
C GLN A 24 3.70 9.88 17.90
N ALA A 25 4.68 10.46 17.22
CA ALA A 25 6.04 10.67 17.72
C ALA A 25 6.60 12.01 17.21
N THR A 26 7.59 12.58 17.91
CA THR A 26 8.29 13.79 17.45
C THR A 26 8.97 13.58 16.08
N ASP A 27 9.40 12.34 15.83
CA ASP A 27 9.91 11.85 14.55
C ASP A 27 9.09 10.61 14.16
N PRO A 28 8.02 10.77 13.36
CA PRO A 28 7.17 9.65 12.97
C PRO A 28 7.98 8.65 12.13
N THR A 29 7.70 7.38 12.34
CA THR A 29 8.30 6.25 11.59
C THR A 29 7.29 5.45 10.79
N SER A 30 5.99 5.78 10.91
CA SER A 30 4.96 5.22 10.04
C SER A 30 3.89 6.23 9.67
N LEU A 31 3.29 6.00 8.50
CA LEU A 31 2.13 6.72 7.98
C LEU A 31 1.04 5.70 7.67
N THR A 32 -0.15 5.87 8.25
CA THR A 32 -1.32 5.06 7.96
C THR A 32 -2.30 5.84 7.11
N CYS A 33 -2.75 5.26 6.01
CA CYS A 33 -3.73 5.84 5.10
C CYS A 33 -4.94 4.92 4.97
N ASP A 34 -6.12 5.37 5.41
CA ASP A 34 -7.35 4.58 5.31
C ASP A 34 -7.78 4.47 3.84
N ALA A 35 -8.15 3.27 3.39
CA ALA A 35 -8.68 3.06 2.04
C ALA A 35 -9.99 3.84 1.86
N LEU A 36 -10.17 4.50 0.71
CA LEU A 36 -11.26 5.45 0.50
C LEU A 36 -12.63 4.79 0.33
N GLU A 37 -12.71 3.76 -0.52
CA GLU A 37 -13.97 3.19 -1.00
C GLU A 37 -14.11 1.68 -0.74
N ALA A 38 -13.21 1.08 0.05
CA ALA A 38 -13.24 -0.34 0.31
C ALA A 38 -14.55 -0.77 1.01
N ALA A 39 -15.11 -1.90 0.58
CA ALA A 39 -16.36 -2.45 1.12
C ALA A 39 -16.25 -2.85 2.60
N ALA A 40 -15.04 -3.00 3.13
CA ALA A 40 -14.75 -3.16 4.54
C ALA A 40 -13.53 -2.33 4.97
N ALA A 41 -13.34 -2.19 6.28
CA ALA A 41 -12.25 -1.38 6.82
C ALA A 41 -10.87 -1.95 6.43
N ALA A 42 -10.17 -1.19 5.58
CA ALA A 42 -8.82 -1.47 5.15
C ALA A 42 -7.95 -0.20 5.24
N HIS A 43 -6.64 -0.39 5.39
CA HIS A 43 -5.69 0.72 5.41
C HIS A 43 -4.34 0.32 4.85
N TYR A 44 -3.68 1.30 4.25
CA TYR A 44 -2.32 1.22 3.79
C TYR A 44 -1.38 1.74 4.87
N THR A 45 -0.17 1.18 4.96
CA THR A 45 0.91 1.75 5.76
C THR A 45 2.17 1.92 4.94
N LEU A 46 2.90 2.99 5.22
CA LEU A 46 4.31 3.14 4.87
C LEU A 46 5.09 3.25 6.18
N GLU A 47 6.02 2.34 6.42
CA GLU A 47 6.81 2.30 7.66
C GLU A 47 8.32 2.22 7.39
N ALA A 48 9.09 2.96 8.20
CA ALA A 48 10.54 2.89 8.25
C ALA A 48 10.98 2.14 9.51
N VAL A 49 11.51 0.93 9.34
CA VAL A 49 11.98 0.05 10.41
C VAL A 49 13.46 -0.25 10.19
N GLU A 50 14.31 0.13 11.14
CA GLU A 50 15.76 -0.14 11.12
C GLU A 50 16.46 0.28 9.80
N GLY A 51 16.04 1.39 9.21
CA GLY A 51 16.59 1.89 7.95
C GLY A 51 16.08 1.18 6.69
N ARG A 52 15.02 0.38 6.81
CA ARG A 52 14.29 -0.21 5.67
C ARG A 52 12.87 0.30 5.62
N TRP A 53 12.36 0.44 4.41
CA TRP A 53 10.97 0.80 4.18
C TRP A 53 10.12 -0.41 3.87
N PHE A 54 8.88 -0.38 4.33
CA PHE A 54 7.86 -1.34 3.96
C PHE A 54 6.57 -0.61 3.62
N VAL A 55 5.88 -1.10 2.60
CA VAL A 55 4.51 -0.70 2.29
C VAL A 55 3.60 -1.90 2.48
N SER A 56 2.42 -1.69 3.05
CA SER A 56 1.47 -2.76 3.30
C SER A 56 0.02 -2.33 3.12
N LEU A 57 -0.86 -3.26 2.76
CA LEU A 57 -2.31 -3.19 2.92
C LEU A 57 -2.73 -4.11 4.06
N PHE A 58 -3.63 -3.62 4.93
CA PHE A 58 -4.20 -4.37 6.04
C PHE A 58 -5.72 -4.39 5.98
N THR A 59 -6.32 -5.55 6.27
CA THR A 59 -7.76 -5.67 6.56
C THR A 59 -8.01 -6.74 7.62
N LYS A 60 -9.04 -6.57 8.45
CA LYS A 60 -9.57 -7.66 9.32
C LYS A 60 -10.65 -8.47 8.63
N ASP A 61 -11.20 -7.95 7.54
CA ASP A 61 -12.29 -8.57 6.83
C ASP A 61 -11.77 -9.66 5.91
N ARG A 62 -12.25 -10.87 6.15
CA ARG A 62 -11.88 -12.05 5.38
C ARG A 62 -12.40 -11.97 3.94
N TRP A 63 -13.62 -11.47 3.75
CA TRP A 63 -14.26 -11.44 2.45
C TRP A 63 -13.56 -10.46 1.51
N LEU A 64 -13.17 -9.29 2.04
CA LEU A 64 -12.37 -8.33 1.28
C LEU A 64 -11.01 -8.92 0.85
N SER A 65 -10.35 -9.66 1.75
CA SER A 65 -9.10 -10.35 1.39
C SER A 65 -9.31 -11.43 0.34
N GLU A 66 -10.37 -12.23 0.46
CA GLU A 66 -10.70 -13.30 -0.49
C GLU A 66 -11.13 -12.75 -1.86
N SER A 67 -11.80 -11.59 -1.92
CA SER A 67 -12.20 -11.00 -3.21
C SER A 67 -11.00 -10.47 -4.00
N ILE A 68 -10.01 -9.87 -3.34
CA ILE A 68 -8.74 -9.50 -3.96
C ILE A 68 -8.06 -10.73 -4.55
N GLU A 69 -7.92 -11.82 -3.78
CA GLU A 69 -7.28 -13.05 -4.26
C GLU A 69 -8.05 -13.71 -5.41
N ALA A 70 -9.38 -13.71 -5.34
CA ALA A 70 -10.23 -14.26 -6.40
C ALA A 70 -10.07 -13.49 -7.71
N GLU A 71 -10.02 -12.16 -7.66
CA GLU A 71 -9.82 -11.33 -8.84
C GLU A 71 -8.45 -11.57 -9.49
N LEU A 72 -7.38 -11.64 -8.70
CA LEU A 72 -6.04 -11.96 -9.20
C LEU A 72 -6.00 -13.34 -9.89
N MET A 73 -6.64 -14.34 -9.29
CA MET A 73 -6.77 -15.66 -9.90
C MET A 73 -7.55 -15.65 -11.23
N HIS A 74 -8.49 -14.71 -11.40
CA HIS A 74 -9.30 -14.57 -12.59
C HIS A 74 -8.62 -13.75 -13.70
N ALA A 75 -7.97 -12.65 -13.35
CA ALA A 75 -7.20 -11.81 -14.28
C ALA A 75 -5.98 -12.57 -14.83
N GLY A 76 -5.32 -13.34 -13.96
CA GLY A 76 -4.11 -14.10 -14.31
C GLY A 76 -2.81 -13.33 -14.12
N ASP A 77 -2.89 -12.06 -13.71
CA ASP A 77 -1.75 -11.21 -13.37
C ASP A 77 -1.31 -11.45 -11.92
N SER A 78 -0.01 -11.27 -11.64
CA SER A 78 0.49 -11.27 -10.26
C SER A 78 0.38 -9.88 -9.64
N LEU A 79 0.20 -9.81 -8.31
CA LEU A 79 0.24 -8.53 -7.60
C LEU A 79 1.58 -7.81 -7.79
N GLU A 80 2.67 -8.57 -7.86
CA GLU A 80 4.01 -8.06 -8.10
C GLU A 80 4.10 -7.31 -9.43
N GLU A 81 3.58 -7.89 -10.51
CA GLU A 81 3.55 -7.25 -11.84
C GLU A 81 2.68 -5.99 -11.83
N LEU A 82 1.48 -6.06 -11.23
CA LEU A 82 0.59 -4.90 -11.16
C LEU A 82 1.22 -3.73 -10.38
N VAL A 83 1.87 -4.00 -9.26
CA VAL A 83 2.58 -2.96 -8.49
C VAL A 83 3.80 -2.44 -9.25
N GLU A 84 4.52 -3.30 -9.98
CA GLU A 84 5.64 -2.90 -10.83
C GLU A 84 5.19 -1.93 -11.94
N GLU A 85 4.08 -2.23 -12.61
CA GLU A 85 3.49 -1.38 -13.64
C GLU A 85 3.15 0.01 -13.11
N GLU A 86 2.43 0.08 -11.97
CA GLU A 86 2.09 1.36 -11.31
C GLU A 86 3.35 2.14 -10.89
N LEU A 87 4.39 1.46 -10.41
CA LEU A 87 5.66 2.09 -10.07
C LEU A 87 6.35 2.69 -11.30
N VAL A 88 6.34 1.97 -12.43
CA VAL A 88 6.89 2.44 -13.70
C VAL A 88 6.12 3.66 -14.21
N GLU A 89 4.78 3.67 -14.11
CA GLU A 89 3.96 4.82 -14.48
C GLU A 89 4.26 6.06 -13.63
N LEU A 90 4.53 5.86 -12.34
CA LEU A 90 4.96 6.91 -11.42
C LEU A 90 6.43 7.33 -11.59
N GLY A 91 7.15 6.73 -12.54
CA GLY A 91 8.54 7.06 -12.87
C GLY A 91 9.58 6.43 -11.95
N VAL A 92 9.21 5.41 -11.19
CA VAL A 92 10.12 4.65 -10.32
C VAL A 92 10.61 3.42 -11.07
N SER A 93 11.92 3.37 -11.35
CA SER A 93 12.54 2.15 -11.85
C SER A 93 12.83 1.24 -10.67
N VAL A 94 12.13 0.11 -10.60
CA VAL A 94 12.39 -0.93 -9.61
C VAL A 94 12.96 -2.17 -10.28
N GLY A 95 13.60 -3.02 -9.46
CA GLY A 95 13.86 -4.39 -9.86
C GLY A 95 12.61 -5.24 -9.57
N GLU A 96 12.84 -6.45 -9.08
CA GLU A 96 11.76 -7.35 -8.68
C GLU A 96 10.96 -6.79 -7.49
N VAL A 97 9.64 -6.68 -7.67
CA VAL A 97 8.67 -6.45 -6.59
C VAL A 97 8.39 -7.79 -5.91
N SER A 98 8.26 -7.81 -4.59
CA SER A 98 7.93 -9.02 -3.84
C SER A 98 6.85 -8.74 -2.82
N ILE A 99 5.74 -9.47 -2.86
CA ILE A 99 4.61 -9.27 -1.94
C ILE A 99 4.43 -10.52 -1.08
N GLN A 100 4.34 -10.31 0.23
CA GLN A 100 3.98 -11.35 1.18
C GLN A 100 2.51 -11.16 1.56
N HIS A 101 1.71 -12.22 1.43
CA HIS A 101 0.36 -12.28 1.98
C HIS A 101 0.32 -13.24 3.17
N TYR A 102 -0.07 -12.74 4.34
CA TYR A 102 -0.16 -13.54 5.57
C TYR A 102 -1.20 -12.98 6.54
N ARG A 103 -1.47 -13.75 7.60
CA ARG A 103 -2.28 -13.30 8.73
C ARG A 103 -1.40 -12.97 9.93
N ASP A 104 -1.47 -11.74 10.43
CA ASP A 104 -0.63 -11.28 11.55
C ASP A 104 -1.16 -11.77 12.92
N GLU A 105 -0.44 -11.42 13.99
CA GLU A 105 -0.82 -11.77 15.37
C GLU A 105 -2.13 -11.10 15.85
N HIS A 106 -2.55 -10.04 15.17
CA HIS A 106 -3.81 -9.33 15.39
C HIS A 106 -4.95 -9.85 14.52
N LEU A 107 -4.72 -10.97 13.82
CA LEU A 107 -5.65 -11.66 12.95
C LEU A 107 -6.06 -10.84 11.72
N GLN A 108 -5.23 -9.87 11.32
CA GLN A 108 -5.38 -9.08 10.09
C GLN A 108 -4.75 -9.82 8.91
N TYR A 109 -5.41 -9.76 7.76
CA TYR A 109 -4.81 -10.12 6.47
C TYR A 109 -3.92 -8.96 6.02
N VAL A 110 -2.69 -9.28 5.63
CA VAL A 110 -1.64 -8.30 5.35
C VAL A 110 -0.98 -8.64 4.03
N PHE A 111 -1.01 -7.70 3.08
CA PHE A 111 -0.19 -7.73 1.87
C PHE A 111 0.96 -6.77 2.06
N ARG A 112 2.21 -7.25 2.11
CA ARG A 112 3.38 -6.44 2.49
C ARG A 112 4.53 -6.59 1.51
N SER A 113 5.09 -5.46 1.11
CA SER A 113 6.33 -5.38 0.34
C SER A 113 7.45 -4.74 1.16
N PRO A 114 8.64 -5.38 1.25
CA PRO A 114 9.86 -4.64 1.54
C PRO A 114 10.23 -3.80 0.33
N LEU A 115 10.56 -2.52 0.54
CA LEU A 115 11.11 -1.69 -0.52
C LEU A 115 12.60 -2.01 -0.73
N PRO A 116 13.17 -1.70 -1.91
CA PRO A 116 14.61 -1.77 -2.14
C PRO A 116 15.40 -1.01 -1.07
N ARG A 117 16.61 -1.48 -0.74
CA ARG A 117 17.41 -0.89 0.36
C ARG A 117 17.75 0.59 0.15
N GLU A 118 17.90 0.99 -1.10
CA GLU A 118 18.33 2.33 -1.49
C GLU A 118 17.16 3.13 -2.06
N VAL A 119 16.00 3.10 -1.39
CA VAL A 119 14.89 4.00 -1.73
C VAL A 119 15.03 5.34 -1.01
N THR A 120 14.84 6.40 -1.77
CA THR A 120 14.64 7.74 -1.24
C THR A 120 13.26 7.84 -0.58
N PRO A 121 13.04 8.82 0.32
CA PRO A 121 11.71 9.08 0.88
C PRO A 121 10.66 9.44 -0.17
N GLU A 122 11.09 10.01 -1.30
CA GLU A 122 10.22 10.30 -2.43
C GLU A 122 9.75 9.01 -3.10
N GLU A 123 10.66 8.09 -3.41
CA GLU A 123 10.29 6.78 -3.95
C GLU A 123 9.43 6.00 -2.96
N ALA A 124 9.75 6.02 -1.67
CA ALA A 124 8.92 5.38 -0.64
C ALA A 124 7.47 5.90 -0.63
N ALA A 125 7.27 7.19 -0.89
CA ALA A 125 5.94 7.77 -1.05
C ALA A 125 5.25 7.32 -2.35
N LEU A 126 6.00 7.17 -3.44
CA LEU A 126 5.47 6.66 -4.71
C LEU A 126 5.06 5.18 -4.60
N TRP A 127 5.80 4.38 -3.82
CA TRP A 127 5.40 3.01 -3.49
C TRP A 127 4.06 2.95 -2.74
N LEU A 128 3.80 3.88 -1.82
CA LEU A 128 2.50 3.98 -1.16
C LEU A 128 1.37 4.28 -2.14
N LEU A 129 1.61 5.16 -3.12
CA LEU A 129 0.64 5.49 -4.16
C LEU A 129 0.44 4.35 -5.15
N ALA A 130 1.51 3.66 -5.56
CA ALA A 130 1.42 2.48 -6.41
C ALA A 130 0.61 1.37 -5.75
N TYR A 131 0.86 1.09 -4.46
CA TYR A 131 0.06 0.14 -3.69
C TYR A 131 -1.42 0.53 -3.65
N GLU A 132 -1.73 1.81 -3.44
CA GLU A 132 -3.11 2.27 -3.46
C GLU A 132 -3.74 2.09 -4.84
N ALA A 133 -3.06 2.52 -5.91
CA ALA A 133 -3.55 2.42 -7.27
C ALA A 133 -3.81 0.97 -7.69
N THR A 134 -2.87 0.06 -7.39
CA THR A 134 -3.03 -1.37 -7.65
C THR A 134 -4.21 -1.95 -6.88
N PHE A 135 -4.24 -1.81 -5.55
CA PHE A 135 -5.26 -2.48 -4.75
C PHE A 135 -6.65 -1.86 -4.91
N ARG A 136 -6.77 -0.58 -5.27
CA ARG A 136 -8.04 0.09 -5.57
C ARG A 136 -8.83 -0.62 -6.68
N GLU A 137 -8.14 -1.19 -7.65
CA GLU A 137 -8.71 -1.87 -8.81
C GLU A 137 -8.93 -3.38 -8.55
N LEU A 138 -8.75 -3.86 -7.31
CA LEU A 138 -8.84 -5.29 -6.97
C LEU A 138 -9.90 -5.58 -5.91
N GLY A 139 -10.66 -6.64 -6.14
CA GLY A 139 -11.75 -7.10 -5.30
C GLY A 139 -12.74 -5.98 -4.99
N ASP A 140 -13.21 -5.96 -3.76
CA ASP A 140 -14.16 -4.95 -3.29
C ASP A 140 -13.47 -3.72 -2.68
N MET A 141 -12.28 -3.34 -3.17
CA MET A 141 -11.51 -2.19 -2.68
C MET A 141 -11.99 -0.83 -3.22
N SER A 142 -12.80 -0.83 -4.28
CA SER A 142 -13.52 0.35 -4.77
C SER A 142 -14.97 0.01 -5.06
N THR A 143 -15.80 1.05 -5.20
CA THR A 143 -17.23 0.90 -5.51
C THR A 143 -17.53 0.78 -7.00
N SER A 144 -16.54 0.43 -7.81
CA SER A 144 -16.66 0.39 -9.27
C SER A 144 -17.64 -0.71 -9.72
N GLU A 145 -18.93 -0.36 -9.82
CA GLU A 145 -19.87 -1.10 -10.63
C GLU A 145 -19.45 -0.96 -12.09
N SER A 146 -19.05 -2.07 -12.70
CA SER A 146 -18.90 -2.19 -14.16
C SER A 146 -20.28 -2.17 -14.86
#